data_AF-X0VM28-F1
#
_entry.id   AF-X0VM28-F1
#
_cell.length_a   1.000
_cell.length_b   1.000
_cell.length_c   1.000
_cell.angle_alpha   90.00
_cell.angle_beta   90.00
_cell.angle_gamma   90.00
#
_symmetry.space_group_name_H-M   'P 1'
#
loop_
_entity.id
_entity.type
_entity.pdbx_description
1 polymer ?
#
loop_
_entity_poly.entity_id
_entity_poly.type
_entity_poly.pdbx_seq_one_letter_code
_entity_poly.pdbx_strand_id
1 'polypeptide(L)' 'MATYIMLVSYSQKGIENVKESPARLDAAKKAFQSMGAELKEFYLVMGQYDIVVVC' A
#
# COMPACT_ATOMS: atom_id res chain seq x y z
N MET A 1 6.98 0.22 20.53
CA MET A 1 7.31 -0.08 19.12
C MET A 1 7.08 1.17 18.31
N ALA A 2 7.98 1.55 17.42
CA ALA A 2 7.76 2.68 16.53
C ALA A 2 6.74 2.29 15.46
N THR A 3 5.73 3.13 15.24
CA THR A 3 4.80 3.01 14.13
C THR A 3 5.40 3.71 12.93
N TYR A 4 5.53 3.00 11.82
CA TYR A 4 6.03 3.57 10.57
C TYR A 4 4.87 3.86 9.64
N ILE A 5 4.89 5.06 9.05
CA ILE A 5 3.91 5.48 8.06
C ILE A 5 4.61 5.56 6.70
N MET A 6 4.09 4.84 5.73
CA MET A 6 4.55 4.90 4.34
C MET A 6 3.51 5.60 3.48
N LEU A 7 3.97 6.61 2.75
CA LEU A 7 3.17 7.35 1.78
C LEU A 7 3.53 6.87 0.38
N VAL A 8 2.55 6.41 -0.37
CA VAL A 8 2.77 5.79 -1.69
C VAL A 8 1.92 6.53 -2.72
N SER A 9 2.56 6.87 -3.84
CA SER A 9 1.90 7.41 -5.03
C SER A 9 1.85 6.35 -6.12
N TYR A 10 0.76 6.32 -6.89
CA TYR A 10 0.66 5.51 -8.08
C TYR A 10 1.60 6.05 -9.16
N SER A 11 2.30 5.13 -9.82
CA SER A 11 2.90 5.44 -11.12
C SER A 11 1.80 5.54 -12.18
N GLN A 12 2.10 6.19 -13.32
CA GLN A 12 1.18 6.29 -14.46
C GLN A 12 0.54 4.93 -14.82
N LYS A 13 1.38 3.90 -14.96
CA LYS A 13 0.95 2.53 -15.26
C LYS A 13 0.17 1.88 -14.10
N GLY A 14 0.44 2.28 -12.87
CA GLY A 14 -0.27 1.83 -11.68
C GLY A 14 -1.72 2.32 -11.64
N ILE A 15 -1.96 3.56 -12.06
CA ILE A 15 -3.29 4.15 -12.11
C ILE A 15 -4.12 3.58 -13.27
N GLU A 16 -3.50 3.32 -14.42
CA GLU A 16 -4.17 2.69 -15.57
C GLU A 16 -4.68 1.28 -15.23
N ASN A 17 -3.93 0.55 -14.40
CA ASN A 17 -4.27 -0.80 -13.96
C ASN A 17 -4.90 -0.81 -12.54
N VAL A 18 -5.50 0.29 -12.09
CA VAL A 18 -6.08 0.39 -10.74
C VAL A 18 -7.21 -0.63 -10.51
N LYS A 19 -7.86 -1.13 -11.57
CA LYS A 19 -8.85 -2.21 -11.48
C LYS A 19 -8.26 -3.53 -11.00
N GLU A 20 -6.96 -3.73 -11.16
CA GLU A 20 -6.21 -4.87 -10.64
C GLU A 20 -5.62 -4.62 -9.24
N SER A 21 -5.88 -3.44 -8.65
CA SER A 21 -5.43 -3.07 -7.31
C SER A 21 -5.77 -4.07 -6.20
N PRO A 22 -6.93 -4.76 -6.17
CA PRO A 22 -7.20 -5.71 -5.09
C PRO A 22 -6.19 -6.87 -5.08
N ALA A 23 -5.83 -7.39 -6.27
CA ALA A 23 -4.81 -8.44 -6.37
C ALA A 23 -3.40 -7.94 -5.99
N ARG A 24 -3.07 -6.69 -6.34
CA ARG A 24 -1.81 -6.05 -5.92
C ARG A 24 -1.75 -5.80 -4.41
N LEU A 25 -2.87 -5.45 -3.79
CA LEU A 25 -2.96 -5.25 -2.35
C LEU A 25 -2.69 -6.56 -1.61
N ASP A 26 -3.28 -7.66 -2.07
CA ASP A 26 -3.05 -9.00 -1.52
C ASP A 26 -1.58 -9.43 -1.66
N ALA A 27 -0.99 -9.19 -2.83
CA ALA A 27 0.44 -9.42 -3.04
C ALA A 27 1.32 -8.55 -2.14
N ALA A 28 0.97 -7.28 -1.94
CA ALA A 28 1.67 -6.37 -1.05
C ALA A 28 1.59 -6.84 0.41
N LYS A 29 0.41 -7.24 0.90
CA LYS A 29 0.23 -7.81 2.24
C LYS A 29 1.12 -9.04 2.45
N LYS A 30 1.16 -9.96 1.49
CA LYS A 30 2.04 -11.13 1.55
C LYS A 30 3.52 -10.75 1.56
N ALA A 31 3.93 -9.79 0.73
CA ALA A 31 5.31 -9.30 0.71
C ALA A 31 5.71 -8.68 2.05
N PHE A 32 4.86 -7.85 2.66
CA PHE A 32 5.10 -7.27 3.98
C PHE A 32 5.22 -8.36 5.05
N GLN A 33 4.32 -9.35 5.05
CA GLN A 33 4.41 -10.50 5.97
C GLN A 33 5.70 -11.31 5.77
N SER A 34 6.11 -11.56 4.52
CA SER A 34 7.39 -12.25 4.23
C SER A 34 8.61 -11.45 4.69
N MET A 35 8.51 -10.12 4.81
CA MET A 35 9.56 -9.26 5.34
C MET A 35 9.49 -9.10 6.87
N GLY A 36 8.58 -9.79 7.56
CA GLY A 36 8.40 -9.68 9.01
C GLY A 36 7.77 -8.36 9.45
N ALA A 37 7.20 -7.59 8.51
CA ALA A 37 6.45 -6.37 8.78
C ALA A 37 4.95 -6.67 8.81
N GLU A 38 4.27 -6.24 9.87
CA GLU A 38 2.82 -6.35 9.95
C GLU A 38 2.19 -5.09 9.38
N LEU A 39 1.43 -5.24 8.30
CA LEU A 39 0.66 -4.15 7.72
C LEU A 39 -0.61 -3.98 8.56
N LYS A 40 -0.56 -3.06 9.53
CA LYS A 40 -1.66 -2.82 10.49
C LYS A 40 -2.86 -2.18 9.81
N GLU A 41 -2.61 -1.13 9.04
CA GLU A 41 -3.67 -0.35 8.40
C GLU A 41 -3.28 0.06 6.98
N PHE A 42 -4.26 0.07 6.09
CA PHE A 42 -4.11 0.45 4.70
C PHE A 42 -5.25 1.38 4.31
N TYR A 43 -4.90 2.56 3.84
CA TYR A 43 -5.84 3.59 3.44
C TYR A 43 -5.58 4.02 2.01
N LEU A 44 -6.63 4.00 1.19
CA LEU A 44 -6.65 4.73 -0.08
C LEU A 44 -7.09 6.15 0.23
N VAL A 45 -6.26 7.12 -0.11
CA VAL A 45 -6.50 8.53 0.16
C VAL A 45 -6.58 9.30 -1.14
N MET A 46 -7.38 10.37 -1.16
CA MET A 46 -7.40 11.33 -2.25
C MET A 46 -6.53 12.53 -1.85
N GLY A 47 -5.63 12.97 -2.72
CA GLY A 47 -4.76 14.11 -2.45
C GLY A 47 -3.39 13.97 -3.11
N GLN A 48 -2.34 14.39 -2.40
CA GLN A 48 -0.96 14.34 -2.90
C GLN A 48 -0.40 12.92 -3.02
N TYR A 49 -0.94 12.00 -2.22
CA TYR A 49 -0.60 10.57 -2.26
C TYR A 49 -1.86 9.78 -2.52
N ASP A 50 -1.69 8.56 -3.00
CA ASP A 50 -2.80 7.66 -3.34
C ASP A 50 -3.05 6.64 -2.23
N ILE A 51 -2.01 6.28 -1.48
CA ILE A 51 -2.03 5.23 -0.47
C ILE A 51 -1.25 5.67 0.77
N VAL A 52 -1.80 5.36 1.95
CA VAL A 52 -1.11 5.41 3.24
C VAL A 52 -1.10 4.02 3.86
N VAL A 53 0.09 3.58 4.27
CA VAL A 53 0.28 2.30 4.97
C VAL A 53 0.84 2.56 6.35
N VAL A 54 0.27 1.91 7.36
CA VAL A 54 0.71 1.98 8.75
C VAL A 54 1.21 0.59 9.15
N CYS A 55 2.47 0.52 9.59
CA CYS A 55 3.14 -0.71 10.05
C CYS A 55 3.66 -0.54 11.49
#